data_AF-A0A848H1I4-F1
#
_entry.id   AF-A0A848H1I4-F1
#
_cell.length_a   1.000
_cell.length_b   1.000
_cell.length_c   1.000
_cell.angle_alpha   90.00
_cell.angle_beta   90.00
_cell.angle_gamma   90.00
#
_symmetry.space_group_name_H-M   'P 1'
#
loop_
_entity.id
_entity.type
_entity.pdbx_description
1 polymer ?
#
loop_
_entity_poly.entity_id
_entity_poly.type
_entity_poly.pdbx_seq_one_letter_code
_entity_poly.pdbx_strand_id
1 'polypeptide(L)'
;MPEAQGLIDVPAVPSPGDPPAAWRASTPLLDLEDPRLRLRVQSLTQLCIGEREKALAVYRFVKRIPFAKPFKMRLHTAREVLGQACGDAADKATLLVAMLRIAGLPARMRFVTLHGDILRGLVPRAMVPTRPIVEVWCAGRWLATDSYLYDAAYGAAARQRLRALGWQVGYGMHVDGQLLWDGARDAWVNACPPGDDPLLLEDHGCFCDPLEFTSSEAYRARHRRLPRALQWNLVAHRMDRAIHNLRRGGARS
;
A
#
# COMPACT_ATOMS: atom_id res chain seq x y z
N MET A 1 -2.13 -39.69 -22.86
CA MET A 1 -1.01 -38.77 -22.57
C MET A 1 -1.56 -37.37 -22.70
N PRO A 2 -1.80 -36.65 -21.59
CA PRO A 2 -2.60 -35.43 -21.61
C PRO A 2 -1.76 -34.18 -21.91
N GLU A 3 -2.44 -33.23 -22.55
CA GLU A 3 -1.94 -31.97 -23.10
C GLU A 3 -1.39 -31.02 -22.03
N ALA A 4 -0.24 -30.41 -22.34
CA ALA A 4 0.37 -29.38 -21.52
C ALA A 4 -0.37 -28.05 -21.71
N GLN A 5 -1.03 -27.68 -20.61
CA GLN A 5 -1.67 -26.43 -20.26
C GLN A 5 -1.02 -25.18 -20.88
N GLY A 6 -1.85 -24.40 -21.57
CA GLY A 6 -1.52 -23.07 -22.06
C GLY A 6 -1.18 -22.14 -20.90
N LEU A 7 -0.02 -21.49 -21.02
CA LEU A 7 0.39 -20.36 -20.23
C LEU A 7 -0.61 -19.22 -20.50
N ILE A 8 -1.41 -18.84 -19.51
CA ILE A 8 -2.21 -17.63 -19.58
C ILE A 8 -1.23 -16.47 -19.42
N ASP A 9 -0.93 -15.84 -20.54
CA ASP A 9 -0.18 -14.59 -20.62
C ASP A 9 -0.99 -13.50 -19.90
N VAL A 10 -0.48 -13.01 -18.77
CA VAL A 10 -1.08 -11.90 -18.01
C VAL A 10 -0.47 -10.61 -18.57
N PRO A 11 -1.21 -9.77 -19.31
CA PRO A 11 -0.62 -8.56 -19.85
C PRO A 11 -0.39 -7.54 -18.72
N ALA A 12 0.86 -7.09 -18.58
CA ALA A 12 1.29 -5.97 -17.74
C ALA A 12 0.98 -4.59 -18.37
N VAL A 13 -0.15 -4.47 -19.07
CA VAL A 13 -0.60 -3.23 -19.74
C VAL A 13 -2.02 -2.90 -19.27
N PRO A 14 -2.34 -1.65 -18.87
CA PRO A 14 -3.70 -1.28 -18.50
C PRO A 14 -4.66 -1.54 -19.67
N SER A 15 -5.70 -2.35 -19.43
CA SER A 15 -6.74 -2.65 -20.42
C SER A 15 -7.30 -1.34 -21.02
N PRO A 16 -7.43 -1.22 -22.36
CA PRO A 16 -7.90 -0.01 -23.07
C PRO A 16 -9.32 0.48 -22.74
N GLY A 17 -9.99 -0.09 -21.74
CA GLY A 17 -11.38 0.18 -21.39
C GLY A 17 -11.61 0.77 -19.99
N ASP A 18 -10.55 1.15 -19.26
CA ASP A 18 -10.70 1.67 -17.90
C ASP A 18 -10.50 3.20 -17.83
N PRO A 19 -11.57 4.00 -18.01
CA PRO A 19 -11.46 5.45 -18.08
C PRO A 19 -11.05 6.02 -16.71
N PRO A 20 -10.02 6.88 -16.64
CA PRO A 20 -9.59 7.49 -15.38
C PRO A 20 -10.73 8.18 -14.62
N ALA A 21 -11.71 8.75 -15.31
CA ALA A 21 -12.86 9.39 -14.68
C ALA A 21 -13.64 8.48 -13.72
N ALA A 22 -13.68 7.15 -13.96
CA ALA A 22 -14.36 6.19 -13.09
C ALA A 22 -13.72 6.11 -11.69
N TRP A 23 -12.42 6.41 -11.57
CA TRP A 23 -11.65 6.31 -10.32
C TRP A 23 -11.67 7.59 -9.47
N ARG A 24 -12.74 8.38 -9.57
CA ARG A 24 -12.98 9.58 -8.77
C ARG A 24 -14.12 9.45 -7.76
N ALA A 25 -14.95 8.41 -7.90
CA ALA A 25 -16.13 8.22 -7.05
C ALA A 25 -15.77 7.97 -5.57
N SER A 26 -16.71 8.29 -4.68
CA SER A 26 -16.60 7.94 -3.26
C SER A 26 -17.00 6.49 -3.00
N THR A 27 -16.57 5.96 -1.87
CA THR A 27 -17.04 4.69 -1.29
C THR A 27 -17.24 4.88 0.22
N PRO A 28 -17.88 3.93 0.93
CA PRO A 28 -18.04 4.04 2.39
C PRO A 28 -16.72 4.18 3.16
N LEU A 29 -15.62 3.59 2.68
CA LEU A 29 -14.31 3.76 3.33
C LEU A 29 -13.58 5.03 2.91
N LEU A 30 -13.74 5.48 1.66
CA LEU A 30 -13.07 6.69 1.19
C LEU A 30 -13.71 7.96 1.75
N ASP A 31 -15.03 7.95 1.94
CA ASP A 31 -15.78 9.01 2.65
C ASP A 31 -15.41 10.43 2.16
N LEU A 32 -15.47 10.64 0.84
CA LEU A 32 -14.96 11.86 0.19
C LEU A 32 -15.74 13.13 0.59
N GLU A 33 -16.93 12.97 1.19
CA GLU A 33 -17.79 14.07 1.60
C GLU A 33 -17.42 14.65 2.98
N ASP A 34 -16.59 13.94 3.77
CA ASP A 34 -16.23 14.37 5.11
C ASP A 34 -15.54 15.75 5.11
N PRO A 35 -16.05 16.73 5.87
CA PRO A 35 -15.54 18.10 5.84
C PRO A 35 -14.11 18.20 6.38
N ARG A 36 -13.71 17.38 7.36
CA ARG A 36 -12.34 17.43 7.92
C ARG A 36 -11.33 16.89 6.92
N LEU A 37 -11.70 15.85 6.18
CA LEU A 37 -10.87 15.28 5.12
C LEU A 37 -10.71 16.30 3.98
N ARG A 38 -11.79 16.93 3.53
CA ARG A 38 -11.76 17.99 2.50
C ARG A 38 -10.92 19.19 2.89
N LEU A 39 -11.12 19.72 4.10
CA LEU A 39 -10.32 20.83 4.64
C LEU A 39 -8.84 20.46 4.72
N ARG A 40 -8.51 19.23 5.13
CA ARG A 40 -7.12 18.76 5.15
C ARG A 40 -6.53 18.73 3.75
N VAL A 41 -7.23 18.19 2.76
CA VAL A 41 -6.75 18.14 1.37
C VAL A 41 -6.55 19.55 0.82
N GLN A 42 -7.53 20.43 1.01
CA GLN A 42 -7.44 21.83 0.58
C GLN A 42 -6.21 22.52 1.19
N SER A 43 -5.96 22.35 2.50
CA SER A 43 -4.79 22.94 3.15
C SER A 43 -3.45 22.48 2.56
N LEU A 44 -3.39 21.26 2.01
CA LEU A 44 -2.19 20.70 1.40
C LEU A 44 -2.02 21.13 -0.06
N THR A 45 -3.12 21.37 -0.77
CA THR A 45 -3.13 21.54 -2.23
C THR A 45 -3.46 22.95 -2.71
N GLN A 46 -3.86 23.87 -1.82
CA GLN A 46 -4.30 25.23 -2.17
C GLN A 46 -3.27 26.05 -2.96
N LEU A 47 -1.97 25.80 -2.78
CA LEU A 47 -0.90 26.48 -3.52
C LEU A 47 -0.31 25.63 -4.65
N CYS A 48 -0.84 24.42 -4.88
CA CYS A 48 -0.37 23.53 -5.94
C CYS A 48 -1.05 23.88 -7.26
N ILE A 49 -0.25 24.11 -8.30
CA ILE A 49 -0.71 24.47 -9.63
C ILE A 49 -1.01 23.20 -10.44
N GLY A 50 -0.08 22.23 -10.40
CA GLY A 50 -0.14 21.02 -11.24
C GLY A 50 -0.67 19.76 -10.54
N GLU A 51 -1.11 18.79 -11.33
CA GLU A 51 -1.51 17.45 -10.86
C GLU A 51 -0.40 16.78 -10.03
N ARG A 52 0.83 16.84 -10.52
CA ARG A 52 2.01 16.28 -9.85
C ARG A 52 2.26 16.89 -8.47
N GLU A 53 2.12 18.20 -8.34
CA GLU A 53 2.33 18.91 -7.07
C GLU A 53 1.27 18.51 -6.04
N LYS A 54 0.00 18.43 -6.46
CA LYS A 54 -1.10 17.95 -5.62
C LYS A 54 -0.86 16.50 -5.18
N ALA A 55 -0.49 15.62 -6.11
CA ALA A 55 -0.19 14.23 -5.82
C ALA A 55 0.94 14.09 -4.80
N LEU A 56 2.04 14.84 -4.99
CA LEU A 56 3.17 14.84 -4.06
C LEU A 56 2.83 15.42 -2.69
N ALA A 57 2.03 16.48 -2.61
CA ALA A 57 1.61 17.08 -1.34
C ALA A 57 0.82 16.07 -0.49
N VAL A 58 -0.14 15.39 -1.11
CA VAL A 58 -0.93 14.32 -0.48
C VAL A 58 -0.05 13.12 -0.12
N TYR A 59 0.76 12.64 -1.05
CA TYR A 59 1.68 11.52 -0.82
C TYR A 59 2.62 11.77 0.38
N ARG A 60 3.26 12.95 0.42
CA ARG A 60 4.17 13.33 1.51
C ARG A 60 3.45 13.42 2.85
N PHE A 61 2.18 13.82 2.87
CA PHE A 61 1.36 13.80 4.07
C PHE A 61 1.15 12.36 4.56
N VAL A 62 0.64 11.46 3.71
CA VAL A 62 0.36 10.07 4.10
C VAL A 62 1.64 9.30 4.45
N LYS A 63 2.73 9.52 3.70
CA LYS A 63 4.02 8.87 3.96
C LYS A 63 4.52 9.13 5.38
N ARG A 64 4.33 10.36 5.90
CA ARG A 64 4.78 10.75 7.24
C ARG A 64 4.01 10.05 8.37
N ILE A 65 2.83 9.51 8.10
CA ILE A 65 2.07 8.74 9.08
C ILE A 65 2.88 7.48 9.43
N PRO A 66 3.24 7.26 10.71
CA PRO A 66 3.98 6.09 11.13
C PRO A 66 3.32 4.79 10.69
N PHE A 67 4.12 3.91 10.08
CA PHE A 67 3.69 2.54 9.81
C PHE A 67 3.64 1.75 11.12
N ALA A 68 2.47 1.18 11.39
CA ALA A 68 2.20 0.30 12.53
C ALA A 68 1.12 -0.73 12.16
N LYS A 69 0.91 -1.73 13.02
CA LYS A 69 -0.13 -2.74 12.93
C LYS A 69 -1.03 -2.68 14.17
N PRO A 70 -1.80 -1.59 14.35
CA PRO A 70 -2.69 -1.48 15.50
C PRO A 70 -3.71 -2.63 15.50
N PHE A 71 -4.11 -3.01 16.71
CA PHE A 71 -5.28 -3.87 16.91
C PHE A 71 -6.49 -3.19 16.27
N LYS A 72 -7.23 -3.92 15.42
CA LYS A 72 -8.50 -3.43 14.87
C LYS A 72 -9.44 -4.57 14.55
N MET A 73 -10.74 -4.32 14.77
CA MET A 73 -11.82 -5.28 14.52
C MET A 73 -12.46 -5.09 13.13
N ARG A 74 -12.29 -3.91 12.52
CA ARG A 74 -12.83 -3.58 11.19
C ARG A 74 -11.86 -2.70 10.39
N LEU A 75 -12.18 -2.48 9.13
CA LEU A 75 -11.53 -1.46 8.30
C LEU A 75 -11.90 -0.06 8.80
N HIS A 76 -10.94 0.86 8.69
CA HIS A 76 -11.13 2.26 9.03
C HIS A 76 -11.49 3.08 7.78
N THR A 77 -12.32 4.11 7.95
CA THR A 77 -12.56 5.10 6.90
C THR A 77 -11.36 6.05 6.77
N ALA A 78 -11.24 6.76 5.64
CA ALA A 78 -10.18 7.75 5.44
C ALA A 78 -10.20 8.83 6.54
N ARG A 79 -11.39 9.25 6.98
CA ARG A 79 -11.56 10.16 8.11
C ARG A 79 -10.99 9.58 9.41
N GLU A 80 -11.28 8.32 9.72
CA GLU A 80 -10.74 7.66 10.92
C GLU A 80 -9.21 7.58 10.85
N VAL A 81 -8.64 7.15 9.72
CA VAL A 81 -7.18 7.09 9.53
C VAL A 81 -6.54 8.47 9.68
N LEU A 82 -7.16 9.53 9.14
CA LEU A 82 -6.67 10.91 9.31
C LEU A 82 -6.69 11.38 10.77
N GLY A 83 -7.47 10.73 11.65
CA GLY A 83 -7.49 11.01 13.08
C GLY A 83 -6.48 10.19 13.90
N GLN A 84 -5.87 9.17 13.30
CA GLN A 84 -4.95 8.26 13.98
C GLN A 84 -3.52 8.77 13.93
N ALA A 85 -2.73 8.39 14.94
CA ALA A 85 -1.30 8.71 15.01
C ALA A 85 -0.42 7.74 14.19
N CYS A 86 -0.99 6.64 13.68
CA CYS A 86 -0.30 5.62 12.89
C CYS A 86 -1.32 4.85 12.05
N GLY A 87 -0.84 4.07 11.07
CA GLY A 87 -1.71 3.24 10.24
C GLY A 87 -0.95 2.09 9.59
N ASP A 88 -1.69 1.05 9.22
CA ASP A 88 -1.14 -0.05 8.42
C ASP A 88 -1.19 0.23 6.92
N ALA A 89 -0.85 -0.77 6.11
CA ALA A 89 -0.84 -0.68 4.66
C ALA A 89 -2.20 -0.30 4.06
N ALA A 90 -3.29 -0.92 4.53
CA ALA A 90 -4.63 -0.66 4.03
C ALA A 90 -5.16 0.70 4.49
N ASP A 91 -4.91 1.07 5.76
CA ASP A 91 -5.30 2.37 6.31
C ASP A 91 -4.64 3.51 5.52
N LYS A 92 -3.32 3.41 5.29
CA LYS A 92 -2.58 4.41 4.52
C LYS A 92 -3.01 4.45 3.05
N ALA A 93 -3.33 3.31 2.44
CA ALA A 93 -3.85 3.26 1.07
C ALA A 93 -5.21 3.96 0.96
N THR A 94 -6.15 3.65 1.87
CA THR A 94 -7.47 4.28 1.97
C THR A 94 -7.35 5.80 2.06
N LEU A 95 -6.51 6.28 2.98
CA LEU A 95 -6.32 7.72 3.14
C LEU A 95 -5.68 8.36 1.91
N LEU A 96 -4.67 7.73 1.31
CA LEU A 96 -3.99 8.26 0.12
C LEU A 96 -4.95 8.39 -1.06
N VAL A 97 -5.70 7.33 -1.39
CA VAL A 97 -6.67 7.35 -2.50
C VAL A 97 -7.78 8.38 -2.25
N ALA A 98 -8.33 8.44 -1.03
CA ALA A 98 -9.39 9.40 -0.71
C ALA A 98 -8.90 10.85 -0.90
N MET A 99 -7.72 11.17 -0.39
CA MET A 99 -7.15 12.51 -0.50
C MET A 99 -6.78 12.88 -1.94
N LEU A 100 -6.28 11.94 -2.74
CA LEU A 100 -6.02 12.14 -4.17
C LEU A 100 -7.31 12.43 -4.94
N ARG A 101 -8.37 11.65 -4.69
CA ARG A 101 -9.68 11.85 -5.34
C ARG A 101 -10.30 13.20 -4.98
N ILE A 102 -10.21 13.64 -3.72
CA ILE A 102 -10.64 14.98 -3.30
C ILE A 102 -9.81 16.08 -3.99
N ALA A 103 -8.52 15.84 -4.24
CA ALA A 103 -7.67 16.77 -5.00
C ALA A 103 -7.97 16.79 -6.51
N GLY A 104 -8.95 16.00 -6.99
CA GLY A 104 -9.38 15.91 -8.38
C GLY A 104 -8.64 14.85 -9.21
N LEU A 105 -7.72 14.10 -8.59
CA LEU A 105 -6.88 13.11 -9.26
C LEU A 105 -7.54 11.74 -9.20
N PRO A 106 -7.79 11.08 -10.35
CA PRO A 106 -8.18 9.68 -10.35
C PRO A 106 -7.14 8.81 -9.64
N ALA A 107 -7.58 7.96 -8.72
CA ALA A 107 -6.68 7.10 -7.98
C ALA A 107 -7.36 5.77 -7.64
N ARG A 108 -6.61 4.67 -7.66
CA ARG A 108 -7.10 3.31 -7.41
C ARG A 108 -6.08 2.48 -6.62
N MET A 109 -6.54 1.37 -6.05
CA MET A 109 -5.68 0.43 -5.31
C MET A 109 -5.54 -0.86 -6.10
N ARG A 110 -4.32 -1.19 -6.53
CA ARG A 110 -4.00 -2.53 -7.01
C ARG A 110 -3.58 -3.41 -5.84
N PHE A 111 -4.19 -4.56 -5.67
CA PHE A 111 -3.82 -5.48 -4.61
C PHE A 111 -2.95 -6.61 -5.15
N VAL A 112 -1.82 -6.85 -4.49
CA VAL A 112 -0.88 -7.93 -4.84
C VAL A 112 -0.63 -8.83 -3.64
N THR A 113 -0.57 -10.13 -3.87
CA THR A 113 -0.16 -11.12 -2.88
C THR A 113 1.31 -11.45 -3.09
N LEU A 114 2.11 -11.37 -2.01
CA LEU A 114 3.55 -11.55 -2.06
C LEU A 114 4.00 -12.79 -1.26
N HIS A 115 5.13 -13.37 -1.63
CA HIS A 115 5.78 -14.44 -0.89
C HIS A 115 6.17 -13.96 0.52
N GLY A 116 6.04 -14.84 1.51
CA GLY A 116 6.22 -14.49 2.92
C GLY A 116 7.62 -14.03 3.32
N ASP A 117 8.63 -14.28 2.47
CA ASP A 117 9.98 -13.76 2.64
C ASP A 117 10.04 -12.24 2.71
N ILE A 118 9.08 -11.54 2.08
CA ILE A 118 8.97 -10.08 2.19
C ILE A 118 8.82 -9.63 3.64
N LEU A 119 8.21 -10.45 4.51
CA LEU A 119 8.01 -10.15 5.93
C LEU A 119 9.07 -10.77 6.86
N ARG A 120 10.14 -11.35 6.30
CA ARG A 120 11.26 -11.88 7.09
C ARG A 120 11.74 -10.83 8.10
N GLY A 121 11.80 -11.23 9.37
CA GLY A 121 12.21 -10.35 10.47
C GLY A 121 11.05 -9.62 11.18
N LEU A 122 9.82 -9.67 10.66
CA LEU A 122 8.63 -9.12 11.31
C LEU A 122 7.75 -10.24 11.89
N VAL A 123 7.45 -11.24 11.08
CA VAL A 123 6.51 -12.33 11.39
C VAL A 123 7.05 -13.66 10.84
N PRO A 124 6.47 -14.82 11.23
CA PRO A 124 6.85 -16.10 10.64
C PRO A 124 6.64 -16.13 9.12
N ARG A 125 7.57 -16.76 8.38
CA ARG A 125 7.56 -16.79 6.90
C ARG A 125 6.35 -17.49 6.27
N ALA A 126 5.63 -18.31 7.02
CA ALA A 126 4.42 -18.97 6.54
C ALA A 126 3.26 -18.00 6.20
N MET A 127 3.39 -16.73 6.60
CA MET A 127 2.41 -15.71 6.25
C MET A 127 2.60 -15.22 4.82
N VAL A 128 1.50 -15.20 4.08
CA VAL A 128 1.45 -14.68 2.71
C VAL A 128 0.70 -13.34 2.74
N PRO A 129 1.41 -12.20 2.76
CA PRO A 129 0.75 -10.90 2.84
C PRO A 129 0.11 -10.49 1.52
N THR A 130 -0.98 -9.74 1.65
CA THR A 130 -1.51 -8.90 0.58
C THR A 130 -1.12 -7.44 0.82
N ARG A 131 -0.71 -6.76 -0.24
CA ARG A 131 -0.24 -5.36 -0.23
C ARG A 131 -1.04 -4.52 -1.22
N PRO A 132 -1.50 -3.31 -0.82
CA PRO A 132 -2.01 -2.32 -1.74
C PRO A 132 -0.88 -1.51 -2.38
N ILE A 133 -0.88 -1.43 -3.71
CA ILE A 133 -0.18 -0.44 -4.52
C ILE A 133 -1.19 0.64 -4.88
N VAL A 134 -0.82 1.91 -4.75
CA VAL A 134 -1.68 3.01 -5.19
C VAL A 134 -1.26 3.42 -6.59
N GLU A 135 -2.24 3.48 -7.48
CA GLU A 135 -2.08 4.04 -8.82
C GLU A 135 -2.84 5.35 -8.91
N VAL A 136 -2.23 6.37 -9.49
CA VAL A 136 -2.81 7.70 -9.69
C VAL A 136 -2.65 8.13 -11.15
N TRP A 137 -3.71 8.67 -11.73
CA TRP A 137 -3.67 9.23 -13.06
C TRP A 137 -3.11 10.64 -13.01
N CYS A 138 -1.95 10.86 -13.62
CA CYS A 138 -1.27 12.14 -13.66
C CYS A 138 -0.52 12.29 -14.98
N ALA A 139 -0.61 13.45 -15.61
CA ALA A 139 0.07 13.75 -16.87
C ALA A 139 -0.21 12.71 -17.99
N GLY A 140 -1.47 12.27 -18.09
CA GLY A 140 -1.93 11.37 -19.17
C GLY A 140 -1.53 9.91 -19.02
N ARG A 141 -1.08 9.48 -17.83
CA ARG A 141 -0.76 8.08 -17.54
C ARG A 141 -1.03 7.69 -16.10
N TRP A 142 -1.15 6.39 -15.85
CA TRP A 142 -1.12 5.83 -14.50
C TRP A 142 0.31 5.83 -13.97
N LEU A 143 0.50 6.35 -12.77
CA LEU A 143 1.73 6.26 -11.99
C LEU A 143 1.45 5.41 -10.74
N ALA A 144 2.28 4.41 -10.50
CA ALA A 144 2.10 3.45 -9.42
C ALA A 144 3.16 3.62 -8.32
N THR A 145 2.75 3.51 -7.05
CA THR A 145 3.70 3.44 -5.95
C THR A 145 3.16 2.69 -4.73
N ASP A 146 4.05 1.96 -4.06
CA ASP A 146 3.87 1.43 -2.71
C ASP A 146 4.85 2.03 -1.69
N SER A 147 5.64 3.02 -2.09
CA SER A 147 6.62 3.72 -1.23
C SER A 147 6.01 4.54 -0.10
N TYR A 148 4.70 4.80 -0.14
CA TYR A 148 3.95 5.49 0.92
C TYR A 148 3.79 4.63 2.18
N LEU A 149 3.89 3.30 2.05
CA LEU A 149 3.63 2.33 3.12
C LEU A 149 4.50 2.64 4.35
N TYR A 150 5.79 2.83 4.12
CA TYR A 150 6.78 3.00 5.17
C TYR A 150 7.15 4.47 5.37
N ASP A 151 7.03 4.96 6.60
CA ASP A 151 7.58 6.27 6.96
C ASP A 151 9.12 6.25 6.94
N ALA A 152 9.73 7.43 6.91
CA ALA A 152 11.17 7.58 6.75
C ALA A 152 11.97 6.86 7.84
N ALA A 153 11.54 6.96 9.10
CA ALA A 153 12.23 6.32 10.22
C ALA A 153 12.18 4.80 10.13
N TYR A 154 11.02 4.22 9.76
CA TYR A 154 10.91 2.80 9.50
C TYR A 154 11.80 2.35 8.34
N GLY A 155 11.70 3.02 7.19
CA GLY A 155 12.43 2.65 5.98
C GLY A 155 13.95 2.69 6.16
N ALA A 156 14.46 3.71 6.87
CA ALA A 156 15.88 3.81 7.18
C ALA A 156 16.36 2.66 8.07
N ALA A 157 15.64 2.39 9.17
CA ALA A 157 16.00 1.32 10.10
C ALA A 157 15.91 -0.07 9.45
N ALA A 158 14.88 -0.33 8.65
CA ALA A 158 14.71 -1.55 7.89
C ALA A 158 15.87 -1.78 6.93
N ARG A 159 16.23 -0.78 6.11
CA ARG A 159 17.33 -0.87 5.16
C ARG A 159 18.68 -1.09 5.85
N GLN A 160 18.95 -0.36 6.93
CA GLN A 160 20.16 -0.55 7.71
C GLN A 160 20.26 -1.99 8.23
N ARG A 161 19.15 -2.52 8.75
CA ARG A 161 19.09 -3.88 9.28
C ARG A 161 19.26 -4.94 8.19
N LEU A 162 18.67 -4.73 7.01
CA LEU A 162 18.87 -5.61 5.84
C LEU A 162 20.35 -5.68 5.44
N ARG A 163 21.02 -4.53 5.34
CA ARG A 163 22.46 -4.46 5.03
C ARG A 163 23.32 -5.16 6.08
N ALA A 164 23.06 -4.90 7.37
CA ALA A 164 23.79 -5.52 8.46
C ALA A 164 23.65 -7.05 8.50
N LEU A 165 22.53 -7.59 8.00
CA LEU A 165 22.26 -9.02 7.95
C LEU A 165 22.64 -9.68 6.61
N GLY A 166 23.05 -8.89 5.61
CA GLY A 166 23.29 -9.37 4.25
C GLY A 166 22.03 -9.90 3.57
N TRP A 167 20.84 -9.41 3.95
CA TRP A 167 19.57 -9.85 3.37
C TRP A 167 19.12 -8.89 2.27
N GLN A 168 18.75 -9.42 1.10
CA GLN A 168 18.18 -8.63 0.01
C GLN A 168 16.74 -8.20 0.30
N VAL A 169 15.98 -9.06 0.98
CA VAL A 169 14.54 -8.89 1.23
C VAL A 169 14.21 -9.19 2.69
N GLY A 170 13.33 -8.37 3.26
CA GLY A 170 12.78 -8.54 4.60
C GLY A 170 12.20 -7.24 5.12
N TYR A 171 11.61 -7.27 6.31
CA TYR A 171 10.99 -6.08 6.92
C TYR A 171 9.98 -5.34 6.03
N GLY A 172 9.39 -6.06 5.06
CA GLY A 172 8.44 -5.51 4.11
C GLY A 172 9.06 -4.84 2.89
N MET A 173 10.37 -4.89 2.67
CA MET A 173 11.00 -4.22 1.52
C MET A 173 12.23 -4.96 0.98
N HIS A 174 12.60 -4.61 -0.25
CA HIS A 174 13.92 -4.92 -0.80
C HIS A 174 14.94 -3.88 -0.30
N VAL A 175 16.19 -4.29 -0.10
CA VAL A 175 17.27 -3.41 0.40
C VAL A 175 17.49 -2.19 -0.51
N ASP A 176 17.41 -2.41 -1.82
CA ASP A 176 17.50 -1.38 -2.87
C ASP A 176 16.15 -0.79 -3.28
N GLY A 177 15.08 -1.11 -2.54
CA GLY A 177 13.73 -0.61 -2.80
C GLY A 177 13.63 0.92 -2.72
N GLN A 178 12.81 1.52 -3.57
CA GLN A 178 12.59 2.96 -3.60
C GLN A 178 11.68 3.38 -2.44
N LEU A 179 12.23 4.20 -1.53
CA LEU A 179 11.51 4.71 -0.36
C LEU A 179 10.83 6.06 -0.61
N LEU A 180 11.07 6.70 -1.75
CA LEU A 180 10.48 8.00 -2.08
C LEU A 180 9.90 7.94 -3.49
N TRP A 181 8.81 8.65 -3.67
CA TRP A 181 8.16 8.85 -4.96
C TRP A 181 8.26 10.31 -5.38
N ASP A 182 8.60 10.54 -6.65
CA ASP A 182 8.84 11.87 -7.22
C ASP A 182 7.64 12.42 -8.01
N GLY A 183 6.55 11.65 -8.09
CA GLY A 183 5.34 12.04 -8.83
C GLY A 183 5.52 12.07 -10.34
N ALA A 184 6.66 11.57 -10.86
CA ALA A 184 6.98 11.56 -12.27
C ALA A 184 7.16 10.14 -12.80
N ARG A 185 7.63 9.18 -11.99
CA ARG A 185 7.82 7.77 -12.38
C ARG A 185 7.24 6.85 -11.32
N ASP A 186 7.05 5.59 -11.66
CA ASP A 186 6.65 4.58 -10.67
C ASP A 186 7.72 4.43 -9.60
N ALA A 187 7.31 4.07 -8.38
CA ALA A 187 8.23 3.84 -7.28
C ALA A 187 7.87 2.63 -6.41
N TRP A 188 8.80 1.69 -6.34
CA TRP A 188 8.59 0.34 -5.79
C TRP A 188 9.50 0.06 -4.60
N VAL A 189 8.94 -0.29 -3.45
CA VAL A 189 9.73 -0.71 -2.27
C VAL A 189 10.36 -2.10 -2.46
N ASN A 190 9.93 -2.85 -3.48
CA ASN A 190 10.54 -4.13 -3.87
C ASN A 190 11.61 -3.97 -4.96
N ALA A 191 11.97 -2.73 -5.33
CA ALA A 191 12.95 -2.37 -6.35
C ALA A 191 12.59 -2.74 -7.80
N CYS A 192 11.46 -3.41 -8.03
CA CYS A 192 10.96 -3.83 -9.33
C CYS A 192 9.43 -3.61 -9.42
N PRO A 193 8.87 -3.43 -10.63
CA PRO A 193 7.43 -3.42 -10.82
C PRO A 193 6.84 -4.82 -10.58
N PRO A 194 5.53 -4.94 -10.26
CA PRO A 194 4.90 -6.22 -9.98
C PRO A 194 5.11 -7.30 -11.05
N GLY A 195 5.09 -6.93 -12.34
CA GLY A 195 5.30 -7.88 -13.44
C GLY A 195 6.68 -8.55 -13.46
N ASP A 196 7.68 -7.93 -12.84
CA ASP A 196 9.05 -8.43 -12.75
C ASP A 196 9.42 -8.85 -11.31
N ASP A 197 8.48 -8.79 -10.35
CA ASP A 197 8.74 -9.04 -8.95
C ASP A 197 8.77 -10.55 -8.65
N PRO A 198 9.93 -11.14 -8.31
CA PRO A 198 10.03 -12.57 -8.04
C PRO A 198 9.27 -13.01 -6.77
N LEU A 199 8.87 -12.05 -5.93
CA LEU A 199 8.04 -12.31 -4.75
C LEU A 199 6.56 -12.22 -5.06
N LEU A 200 6.14 -11.73 -6.23
CA LEU A 200 4.74 -11.68 -6.60
C LEU A 200 4.20 -13.09 -6.78
N LEU A 201 3.15 -13.41 -6.04
CA LEU A 201 2.42 -14.67 -6.19
C LEU A 201 1.15 -14.48 -7.01
N GLU A 202 0.49 -13.33 -6.85
CA GLU A 202 -0.80 -13.07 -7.50
C GLU A 202 -1.07 -11.56 -7.56
N ASP A 203 -1.52 -11.08 -8.72
CA ASP A 203 -2.05 -9.73 -8.90
C ASP A 203 -3.58 -9.81 -8.99
N HIS A 204 -4.27 -9.15 -8.05
CA HIS A 204 -5.73 -9.18 -7.93
C HIS A 204 -6.42 -8.12 -8.78
N GLY A 205 -5.64 -7.25 -9.44
CA GLY A 205 -6.17 -6.10 -10.18
C GLY A 205 -6.53 -4.93 -9.26
N CYS A 206 -7.32 -4.00 -9.82
CA CYS A 206 -7.62 -2.70 -9.23
C CYS A 206 -9.00 -2.65 -8.57
N PHE A 207 -9.05 -2.00 -7.41
CA PHE A 207 -10.24 -1.83 -6.57
C PHE A 207 -10.33 -0.38 -6.09
N CYS A 208 -11.55 0.06 -5.72
CA CYS A 208 -11.76 1.39 -5.18
C CYS A 208 -11.25 1.53 -3.75
N ASP A 209 -11.40 0.49 -2.94
CA ASP A 209 -10.97 0.48 -1.54
C ASP A 209 -10.67 -0.95 -1.02
N PRO A 210 -10.15 -1.09 0.22
CA PRO A 210 -9.89 -2.42 0.79
C PRO A 210 -11.15 -3.22 1.13
N LEU A 211 -12.32 -2.59 1.33
CA LEU A 211 -13.56 -3.30 1.61
C LEU A 211 -14.01 -4.09 0.39
N GLU A 212 -13.99 -3.45 -0.78
CA GLU A 212 -14.27 -4.08 -2.08
C GLU A 212 -13.37 -5.29 -2.31
N PHE A 213 -12.05 -5.11 -2.15
CA PHE A 213 -11.09 -6.21 -2.29
C PHE A 213 -11.37 -7.35 -1.30
N THR A 214 -11.58 -7.05 -0.01
CA THR A 214 -11.84 -8.12 0.98
C THR A 214 -13.18 -8.83 0.80
N SER A 215 -14.12 -8.23 0.07
CA SER A 215 -15.42 -8.80 -0.27
C SER A 215 -15.37 -9.65 -1.56
N SER A 216 -14.31 -9.49 -2.36
CA SER A 216 -14.10 -10.21 -3.62
C SER A 216 -13.96 -11.73 -3.44
N GLU A 217 -14.23 -12.46 -4.52
CA GLU A 217 -14.03 -13.92 -4.54
C GLU A 217 -12.55 -14.30 -4.41
N ALA A 218 -11.66 -13.52 -5.00
CA ALA A 218 -10.21 -13.72 -4.93
C ALA A 218 -9.72 -13.71 -3.47
N TYR A 219 -10.17 -12.74 -2.66
CA TYR A 219 -9.83 -12.71 -1.24
C TYR A 219 -10.46 -13.87 -0.47
N ARG A 220 -11.75 -14.17 -0.72
CA ARG A 220 -12.50 -15.23 -0.02
C ARG A 220 -11.92 -16.62 -0.28
N ALA A 221 -11.49 -16.92 -1.49
CA ALA A 221 -10.89 -18.21 -1.85
C ALA A 221 -9.66 -18.55 -0.99
N ARG A 222 -8.87 -17.54 -0.61
CA ARG A 222 -7.64 -17.68 0.16
C ARG A 222 -7.86 -17.67 1.70
N HIS A 223 -8.92 -17.02 2.18
CA HIS A 223 -9.14 -16.78 3.62
C HIS A 223 -10.33 -17.56 4.21
N ARG A 224 -10.73 -18.69 3.58
CA ARG A 224 -11.96 -19.45 3.91
C ARG A 224 -12.07 -19.95 5.36
N ARG A 225 -10.98 -20.01 6.12
CA ARG A 225 -10.91 -20.81 7.37
C ARG A 225 -10.93 -20.02 8.67
N LEU A 226 -10.63 -18.72 8.68
CA LEU A 226 -10.57 -17.93 9.92
C LEU A 226 -11.15 -16.53 9.73
N PRO A 227 -11.86 -15.98 10.75
CA PRO A 227 -12.27 -14.58 10.74
C PRO A 227 -11.06 -13.67 10.60
N ARG A 228 -11.11 -12.73 9.64
CA ARG A 228 -10.02 -11.79 9.34
C ARG A 228 -9.49 -11.08 10.59
N ALA A 229 -10.38 -10.58 11.44
CA ALA A 229 -9.99 -9.86 12.67
C ALA A 229 -9.14 -10.74 13.59
N LEU A 230 -9.43 -12.06 13.64
CA LEU A 230 -8.66 -13.00 14.45
C LEU A 230 -7.26 -13.23 13.87
N GLN A 231 -7.16 -13.52 12.57
CA GLN A 231 -5.86 -13.67 11.89
C GLN A 231 -5.02 -12.39 11.97
N TRP A 232 -5.68 -11.22 11.85
CA TRP A 232 -5.06 -9.91 11.96
C TRP A 232 -4.46 -9.66 13.35
N ASN A 233 -5.26 -9.86 14.39
CA ASN A 233 -4.88 -9.52 15.77
C ASN A 233 -3.85 -10.50 16.36
N LEU A 234 -3.83 -11.76 15.92
CA LEU A 234 -2.80 -12.74 16.33
C LEU A 234 -1.38 -12.30 15.92
N VAL A 235 -1.27 -11.62 14.78
CA VAL A 235 0.01 -11.23 14.21
C VAL A 235 0.38 -9.79 14.56
N ALA A 236 -0.63 -8.92 14.73
CA ALA A 236 -0.48 -7.50 15.03
C ALA A 236 0.50 -7.25 16.18
N HIS A 237 0.32 -7.91 17.33
CA HIS A 237 1.19 -7.70 18.50
C HIS A 237 2.64 -8.08 18.26
N ARG A 238 2.91 -9.19 17.55
CA ARG A 238 4.28 -9.61 17.25
C ARG A 238 4.93 -8.67 16.25
N MET A 239 4.19 -8.30 15.21
CA MET A 239 4.67 -7.40 14.16
C MET A 239 4.95 -6.00 14.73
N ASP A 240 4.06 -5.47 15.58
CA ASP A 240 4.28 -4.19 16.25
C ASP A 240 5.51 -4.20 17.14
N ARG A 241 5.73 -5.26 17.94
CA ARG A 241 6.96 -5.38 18.73
C ARG A 241 8.21 -5.38 17.82
N ALA A 242 8.17 -6.11 16.70
CA ALA A 242 9.27 -6.12 15.75
C ALA A 242 9.52 -4.74 15.12
N ILE A 243 8.46 -4.03 14.74
CA ILE A 243 8.53 -2.65 14.21
C ILE A 243 9.15 -1.71 15.25
N HIS A 244 8.71 -1.76 16.51
CA HIS A 244 9.25 -0.92 17.58
C HIS A 244 10.73 -1.23 17.87
N ASN A 245 11.10 -2.52 17.89
CA ASN A 245 12.49 -2.94 18.08
C ASN A 245 13.39 -2.49 16.92
N LEU A 246 12.89 -2.58 15.69
CA LEU A 246 13.61 -2.11 14.51
C LEU A 246 13.89 -0.60 14.61
N ARG A 247 12.88 0.20 14.99
CA ARG A 247 13.02 1.65 15.19
C ARG A 247 14.01 2.00 16.32
N ARG A 248 13.97 1.27 17.44
CA ARG A 248 14.89 1.49 18.58
C ARG A 248 16.33 1.08 18.28
N GLY A 249 16.51 0.02 17.50
CA GLY A 249 17.83 -0.50 17.11
C GLY A 249 18.58 0.42 16.13
N GLY A 250 17.86 1.10 15.24
CA GLY A 250 18.46 2.09 14.32
C GLY A 250 18.82 3.43 14.97
N ALA A 251 18.34 3.70 16.20
CA ALA A 251 18.64 4.94 16.93
C ALA A 251 19.91 4.86 17.79
N ARG A 252 20.63 3.72 17.79
CA ARG A 252 21.84 3.48 18.61
C ARG A 252 23.11 3.25 17.78
N SER A 253 23.15 3.71 16.53
CA SER A 253 24.31 3.58 15.64
C SER A 253 24.74 4.92 15.10
#